data_AF-A0A6A4T6U4-F1
#
_entry.id   AF-A0A6A4T6U4-F1
#
_cell.length_a   1.000
_cell.length_b   1.000
_cell.length_c   1.000
_cell.angle_alpha   90.00
_cell.angle_beta   90.00
_cell.angle_gamma   90.00
#
_symmetry.space_group_name_H-M   'P 1'
#
loop_
_entity.id
_entity.type
_entity.pdbx_description
1 polymer ?
#
loop_
_entity_poly.entity_id
_entity_poly.type
_entity_poly.pdbx_seq_one_letter_code
_entity_poly.pdbx_strand_id
1 'polypeptide(L)'
;MDFWLACEDYKKTASPGLETRAKQIYQQYVEADAANEVNLDAATREETRQNVESARPSCFDEAQRTIYTLMEKDSYRRFLNSKLFQDLARSKEMKNSLIQAFESVQTQTLGPERSFSLGANLLIAQCSLLPAASGGGSSSSLLDDLAL
;
A
#
# COMPACT_ATOMS: atom_id res chain seq x y z
N MET A 1 0.40 3.37 -4.73
CA MET A 1 -0.22 2.33 -5.59
C MET A 1 0.58 2.15 -6.88
N ASP A 2 1.23 3.22 -7.35
CA ASP A 2 1.93 3.29 -8.64
C ASP A 2 3.07 2.28 -8.79
N PHE A 3 3.82 2.00 -7.71
CA PHE A 3 4.85 0.94 -7.72
C PHE A 3 4.27 -0.43 -8.09
N TRP A 4 3.14 -0.81 -7.49
CA TRP A 4 2.50 -2.10 -7.78
C TRP A 4 2.13 -2.22 -9.26
N LEU A 5 1.50 -1.17 -9.81
CA LEU A 5 1.12 -1.12 -11.22
C LEU A 5 2.35 -1.16 -12.14
N ALA A 6 3.40 -0.41 -11.80
CA ALA A 6 4.65 -0.41 -12.56
C ALA A 6 5.29 -1.81 -12.63
N CYS A 7 5.25 -2.56 -11.52
CA CYS A 7 5.74 -3.93 -11.49
C CYS A 7 4.82 -4.92 -12.22
N GLU A 8 3.50 -4.74 -12.19
CA GLU A 8 2.56 -5.56 -12.98
C GLU A 8 2.74 -5.34 -14.50
N ASP A 9 3.05 -4.11 -14.91
CA ASP A 9 3.37 -3.81 -16.31
C ASP A 9 4.77 -4.30 -16.69
N TYR A 10 5.71 -4.28 -15.76
CA TYR A 10 7.05 -4.86 -15.96
C TYR A 10 6.98 -6.35 -16.28
N LYS A 11 6.16 -7.13 -15.57
CA LYS A 11 5.96 -8.58 -15.83
C LYS A 11 5.45 -8.87 -17.25
N LYS A 12 4.75 -7.91 -17.87
CA LYS A 12 4.22 -8.02 -19.24
C LYS A 12 5.21 -7.53 -20.31
N THR A 13 6.35 -6.95 -19.90
CA THR A 13 7.33 -6.35 -20.82
C THR A 13 8.16 -7.41 -21.53
N ALA A 14 8.32 -7.29 -22.85
CA ALA A 14 9.13 -8.20 -23.67
C ALA A 14 10.64 -7.91 -23.56
N SER A 15 11.47 -8.88 -23.95
CA SER A 15 12.90 -8.93 -23.62
C SER A 15 13.82 -7.83 -24.18
N PRO A 16 13.54 -7.04 -25.25
CA PRO A 16 14.47 -5.96 -25.59
C PRO A 16 14.35 -4.74 -24.67
N GLY A 17 13.24 -4.57 -23.95
CA GLY A 17 13.00 -3.41 -23.06
C GLY A 17 13.09 -3.72 -21.56
N LEU A 18 13.22 -4.99 -21.20
CA LEU A 18 13.08 -5.46 -19.83
C LEU A 18 14.14 -4.84 -18.90
N GLU A 19 15.41 -4.89 -19.26
CA GLU A 19 16.50 -4.33 -18.43
C GLU A 19 16.35 -2.82 -18.21
N THR A 20 16.03 -2.08 -19.27
CA THR A 20 15.83 -0.62 -19.17
C THR A 20 14.65 -0.32 -18.25
N ARG A 21 13.56 -1.08 -18.37
CA ARG A 21 12.38 -0.89 -17.53
C ARG A 21 12.65 -1.26 -16.07
N ALA A 22 13.44 -2.31 -15.82
CA ALA A 22 13.85 -2.71 -14.47
C ALA A 22 14.61 -1.57 -13.78
N LYS A 23 15.60 -0.99 -14.46
CA LYS A 23 16.39 0.14 -13.94
C LYS A 23 15.54 1.36 -13.62
N GLN A 24 14.60 1.71 -14.50
CA GLN A 24 13.67 2.83 -14.28
C GLN A 24 12.82 2.64 -13.02
N ILE A 25 12.23 1.44 -12.84
CA ILE A 25 11.40 1.15 -11.67
C ILE A 25 12.24 1.18 -10.39
N TYR A 26 13.46 0.62 -10.44
CA TYR A 26 14.37 0.65 -9.31
C TYR A 26 14.69 2.08 -8.87
N GLN A 27 15.14 2.95 -9.78
CA GLN A 27 15.50 4.34 -9.47
C GLN A 27 14.31 5.18 -9.01
N GLN A 28 13.11 4.89 -9.51
CA GLN A 28 11.93 5.67 -9.16
C GLN A 28 11.33 5.29 -7.80
N TYR A 29 11.42 4.01 -7.41
CA TYR A 29 10.66 3.48 -6.27
C TYR A 29 11.48 2.71 -5.24
N VAL A 30 12.65 2.15 -5.57
CA VAL A 30 13.38 1.20 -4.71
C VAL A 30 14.73 1.74 -4.24
N GLU A 31 15.39 2.56 -5.06
CA GLU A 31 16.65 3.23 -4.70
C GLU A 31 16.45 4.09 -3.44
N ALA A 32 17.47 4.11 -2.58
CA ALA A 32 17.43 4.96 -1.40
C ALA A 32 17.30 6.43 -1.82
N ASP A 33 16.43 7.18 -1.16
CA ASP A 33 16.13 8.58 -1.47
C ASP A 33 15.47 8.79 -2.85
N ALA A 34 14.90 7.73 -3.44
CA ALA A 34 14.10 7.86 -4.66
C ALA A 34 12.90 8.79 -4.46
N ALA A 35 12.53 9.52 -5.51
CA ALA A 35 11.43 10.50 -5.45
C ALA A 35 10.09 9.88 -4.98
N ASN A 36 9.87 8.61 -5.31
CA ASN A 36 8.70 7.84 -4.89
C ASN A 36 9.11 6.59 -4.10
N GLU A 37 10.16 6.67 -3.27
CA GLU A 37 10.67 5.53 -2.49
C GLU A 37 9.54 4.81 -1.74
N VAL A 38 9.43 3.50 -1.96
CA VAL A 38 8.49 2.65 -1.25
C VAL A 38 9.14 2.07 0.00
N ASN A 39 8.34 1.90 1.06
CA ASN A 39 8.83 1.41 2.34
C ASN A 39 9.17 -0.09 2.28
N LEU A 40 10.45 -0.39 2.00
CA LEU A 40 11.03 -1.73 1.97
C LEU A 40 12.11 -1.85 3.05
N ASP A 41 12.27 -3.06 3.59
CA ASP A 41 13.42 -3.33 4.45
C ASP A 41 14.72 -3.44 3.62
N ALA A 42 15.85 -3.32 4.32
CA ALA A 42 17.16 -3.31 3.68
C ALA A 42 17.48 -4.61 2.93
N ALA A 43 16.96 -5.75 3.39
CA ALA A 43 17.21 -7.04 2.76
C ALA A 43 16.45 -7.16 1.43
N THR A 44 15.15 -6.84 1.41
CA THR A 44 14.35 -6.84 0.18
C THR A 44 14.88 -5.84 -0.84
N ARG A 45 15.35 -4.66 -0.39
CA ARG A 45 15.92 -3.65 -1.29
C ARG A 45 17.21 -4.14 -1.95
N GLU A 46 18.11 -4.78 -1.19
CA GLU A 46 19.36 -5.32 -1.72
C GLU A 46 19.11 -6.51 -2.67
N GLU A 47 18.17 -7.39 -2.33
CA GLU A 47 17.75 -8.47 -3.24
C GLU A 47 17.21 -7.91 -4.56
N THR A 48 16.35 -6.89 -4.49
CA THR A 48 15.80 -6.23 -5.68
C THR A 48 16.91 -5.60 -6.53
N ARG A 49 17.93 -4.99 -5.91
CA ARG A 49 19.09 -4.43 -6.60
C ARG A 49 19.83 -5.48 -7.43
N GLN A 50 20.12 -6.63 -6.84
CA GLN A 50 20.81 -7.75 -7.50
C GLN A 50 19.96 -8.35 -8.62
N ASN A 51 18.64 -8.46 -8.41
CA ASN A 51 17.75 -8.96 -9.43
C ASN A 51 17.70 -8.03 -10.66
N VAL A 52 17.67 -6.71 -10.44
CA VAL A 52 17.65 -5.70 -11.53
C VAL A 52 18.92 -5.78 -12.39
N GLU A 53 20.09 -6.08 -11.80
CA GLU A 53 21.33 -6.30 -12.56
C GLU A 53 21.25 -7.50 -13.53
N SER A 54 20.46 -8.53 -13.17
CA SER A 54 20.26 -9.73 -14.00
C SER A 54 18.99 -9.69 -14.86
N ALA A 55 18.23 -8.59 -14.82
CA ALA A 55 17.04 -8.31 -15.63
C ALA A 55 16.04 -9.48 -15.71
N ARG A 56 15.65 -10.05 -14.56
CA ARG A 56 14.69 -11.15 -14.49
C ARG A 56 13.24 -10.65 -14.52
N PRO A 57 12.27 -11.38 -15.09
CA PRO A 57 10.85 -11.00 -15.01
C PRO A 57 10.33 -10.92 -13.57
N SER A 58 10.95 -11.67 -12.65
CA SER A 58 10.61 -11.75 -11.22
C SER A 58 11.36 -10.73 -10.35
N CYS A 59 11.99 -9.70 -10.93
CA CYS A 59 12.87 -8.77 -10.17
C CYS A 59 12.23 -8.14 -8.95
N PHE A 60 10.93 -7.85 -9.04
CA PHE A 60 10.20 -7.08 -8.04
C PHE A 60 9.21 -7.93 -7.25
N ASP A 61 9.22 -9.26 -7.37
CA ASP A 61 8.19 -10.11 -6.75
C ASP A 61 8.19 -9.98 -5.22
N GLU A 62 9.38 -10.01 -4.60
CA GLU A 62 9.51 -9.82 -3.15
C GLU A 62 9.12 -8.40 -2.72
N ALA A 63 9.62 -7.39 -3.43
CA ALA A 63 9.27 -5.99 -3.17
C ALA A 63 7.76 -5.73 -3.30
N GLN A 64 7.13 -6.23 -4.36
CA GLN A 64 5.68 -6.13 -4.56
C GLN A 64 4.93 -6.80 -3.41
N ARG A 65 5.34 -7.99 -2.98
CA ARG A 65 4.71 -8.70 -1.86
C ARG A 65 4.78 -7.86 -0.58
N THR A 66 5.96 -7.34 -0.26
CA THR A 66 6.16 -6.49 0.93
C THR A 66 5.26 -5.26 0.89
N ILE A 67 5.19 -4.56 -0.24
CA ILE A 67 4.31 -3.38 -0.38
C ILE A 67 2.83 -3.74 -0.29
N TYR A 68 2.41 -4.85 -0.89
CA TYR A 68 1.04 -5.33 -0.77
C TYR A 68 0.67 -5.65 0.69
N THR A 69 1.54 -6.36 1.40
CA THR A 69 1.36 -6.65 2.83
C THR A 69 1.32 -5.37 3.67
N LEU A 70 2.13 -4.36 3.33
CA LEU A 70 2.10 -3.08 4.00
C LEU A 70 0.76 -2.37 3.78
N MET A 71 0.27 -2.37 2.54
CA MET A 71 -1.06 -1.84 2.21
C MET A 71 -2.16 -2.56 2.98
N GLU A 72 -2.11 -3.89 3.05
CA GLU A 72 -3.08 -4.70 3.82
C GLU A 72 -3.02 -4.39 5.31
N LYS A 73 -1.83 -4.27 5.89
CA LYS A 73 -1.64 -3.92 7.31
C LYS A 73 -2.17 -2.52 7.63
N ASP A 74 -1.91 -1.53 6.78
CA ASP A 74 -2.45 -0.18 6.94
C ASP A 74 -3.99 -0.20 6.87
N SER A 75 -4.53 -0.89 5.87
CA SER A 75 -5.96 -1.09 5.68
C SER A 75 -6.61 -1.71 6.90
N TYR A 76 -5.98 -2.73 7.48
CA TYR A 76 -6.45 -3.39 8.68
C TYR A 76 -6.44 -2.45 9.89
N ARG A 77 -5.35 -1.71 10.12
CA ARG A 77 -5.30 -0.70 11.20
C ARG A 77 -6.40 0.35 11.03
N ARG A 78 -6.64 0.82 9.81
CA ARG A 78 -7.70 1.80 9.52
C ARG A 78 -9.09 1.22 9.76
N PHE A 79 -9.31 -0.04 9.39
CA PHE A 79 -10.56 -0.76 9.67
C PHE A 79 -10.82 -0.87 11.18
N LEU A 80 -9.83 -1.28 11.98
CA LEU A 80 -9.96 -1.36 13.45
C LEU A 80 -10.27 0.01 14.10
N ASN A 81 -9.78 1.10 13.51
CA ASN A 81 -10.06 2.46 13.97
C ASN A 81 -11.34 3.06 13.37
N SER A 82 -11.99 2.38 12.43
CA SER A 82 -13.19 2.88 11.77
C SER A 82 -14.39 2.88 12.71
N LYS A 83 -15.30 3.85 12.51
CA LYS A 83 -16.54 3.96 13.29
C LYS A 83 -17.40 2.69 13.18
N LEU A 84 -17.39 2.03 12.02
CA LEU A 84 -18.08 0.74 11.80
C LEU A 84 -17.62 -0.33 12.81
N PHE A 85 -16.31 -0.52 12.96
CA PHE A 85 -15.78 -1.48 13.91
C PHE A 85 -16.03 -1.06 15.37
N GLN A 86 -15.86 0.23 15.67
CA GLN A 86 -16.09 0.77 17.01
C GLN A 86 -17.56 0.65 17.46
N ASP A 87 -18.52 0.84 16.55
CA ASP A 87 -19.95 0.74 16.80
C ASP A 87 -20.40 -0.73 16.94
N LEU A 88 -19.80 -1.65 16.17
CA LEU A 88 -20.08 -3.09 16.25
C LEU A 88 -19.55 -3.69 17.56
N ALA A 89 -18.37 -3.24 17.99
CA ALA A 89 -17.67 -3.80 19.12
C ALA A 89 -18.02 -3.06 20.42
N ARG A 90 -19.27 -3.24 20.87
CA ARG A 90 -19.88 -2.53 22.01
C ARG A 90 -19.24 -2.82 23.38
N SER A 91 -18.49 -3.92 23.53
CA SER A 91 -17.73 -4.25 24.74
C SER A 91 -16.26 -4.53 24.42
N LYS A 92 -15.37 -4.35 25.42
CA LYS A 92 -13.94 -4.69 25.29
C LYS A 92 -13.72 -6.17 24.99
N GLU A 93 -14.50 -7.09 25.58
CA GLU A 93 -14.39 -8.51 25.23
C GLU A 93 -14.76 -8.78 23.77
N MET A 94 -15.83 -8.15 23.26
CA MET A 94 -16.25 -8.32 21.86
C MET A 94 -15.22 -7.74 20.88
N LYS A 95 -14.57 -6.62 21.23
CA LYS A 95 -13.44 -6.06 20.47
C LYS A 95 -12.31 -7.08 20.35
N ASN A 96 -11.89 -7.64 21.48
CA ASN A 96 -10.76 -8.57 21.51
C ASN A 96 -11.08 -9.87 20.77
N SER A 97 -12.31 -10.41 20.90
CA SER A 97 -12.73 -11.60 20.16
C SER A 97 -12.80 -11.37 18.65
N LEU A 98 -13.27 -10.21 18.20
CA LEU A 98 -13.33 -9.88 16.76
C LEU A 98 -11.94 -9.67 16.16
N ILE A 99 -11.03 -8.99 16.89
CA ILE A 99 -9.63 -8.82 16.49
C ILE A 99 -8.96 -10.19 16.38
N GLN A 100 -9.11 -11.04 17.40
CA GLN A 100 -8.50 -12.37 17.42
C GLN A 100 -9.05 -13.27 16.31
N ALA A 101 -10.35 -13.19 16.01
CA ALA A 101 -10.96 -13.93 14.90
C ALA A 101 -10.41 -13.45 13.55
N PHE A 102 -10.23 -12.14 13.37
CA PHE A 102 -9.69 -11.58 12.13
C PHE A 102 -8.20 -11.92 11.94
N GLU A 103 -7.39 -11.78 12.99
CA GLU A 103 -5.97 -12.17 12.99
C GLU A 103 -5.78 -13.68 12.79
N SER A 104 -6.70 -14.50 13.32
CA SER A 104 -6.73 -15.95 13.06
C SER A 104 -7.02 -16.27 11.60
N VAL A 105 -7.87 -15.49 10.93
CA VAL A 105 -8.12 -15.62 9.48
C VAL A 105 -6.88 -15.22 8.67
N GLN A 106 -6.13 -14.20 9.11
CA GLN A 106 -4.88 -13.80 8.45
C GLN A 106 -3.73 -14.81 8.64
N THR A 107 -3.70 -15.54 9.75
CA THR A 107 -2.66 -16.54 10.05
C THR A 107 -2.98 -17.94 9.52
N GLN A 108 -4.26 -18.31 9.34
CA GLN A 108 -4.63 -19.64 8.83
C GLN A 108 -4.54 -19.77 7.29
N THR A 109 -4.33 -18.68 6.54
CA THR A 109 -4.11 -18.70 5.08
C THR A 109 -2.63 -18.86 4.69
N LEU A 110 -1.77 -19.37 5.58
CA LEU A 110 -0.34 -19.56 5.33
C LEU A 110 -0.06 -20.68 4.31
N GLY A 111 -0.15 -20.32 3.03
CA GLY A 111 0.60 -20.91 1.93
C GLY A 111 1.07 -19.77 1.02
N PRO A 112 2.36 -19.70 0.65
CA PRO A 112 2.97 -18.55 -0.04
C PRO A 112 2.34 -18.19 -1.39
N GLU A 113 1.49 -19.07 -1.94
CA GLU A 113 0.98 -18.96 -3.32
C GLU A 113 -0.50 -18.50 -3.42
N ARG A 114 -1.27 -18.39 -2.31
CA ARG A 114 -2.74 -18.21 -2.44
C ARG A 114 -3.42 -17.19 -1.49
N SER A 115 -2.68 -16.44 -0.69
CA SER A 115 -3.27 -15.44 0.23
C SER A 115 -3.76 -14.13 -0.43
N PHE A 116 -3.67 -14.00 -1.74
CA PHE A 116 -3.60 -12.69 -2.40
C PHE A 116 -4.92 -12.01 -2.83
N SER A 117 -6.13 -12.46 -2.44
CA SER A 117 -7.34 -12.03 -3.18
C SER A 117 -8.49 -11.36 -2.41
N LEU A 118 -8.71 -11.55 -1.11
CA LEU A 118 -9.97 -11.05 -0.51
C LEU A 118 -9.86 -9.70 0.23
N GLY A 119 -8.76 -9.43 0.94
CA GLY A 119 -8.62 -8.22 1.75
C GLY A 119 -8.41 -6.95 0.92
N ALA A 120 -7.53 -7.01 -0.09
CA ALA A 120 -7.17 -5.82 -0.87
C ALA A 120 -8.23 -5.43 -1.92
N ASN A 121 -8.98 -6.39 -2.48
CA ASN A 121 -10.02 -6.07 -3.46
C ASN A 121 -11.17 -5.26 -2.85
N LEU A 122 -11.51 -5.51 -1.58
CA LEU A 122 -12.54 -4.73 -0.90
C LEU A 122 -12.06 -3.30 -0.59
N LEU A 123 -10.77 -3.10 -0.28
CA LEU A 123 -10.26 -1.79 0.09
C LEU A 123 -9.77 -0.93 -1.10
N ILE A 124 -9.28 -1.55 -2.19
CA ILE A 124 -9.05 -0.85 -3.47
C ILE A 124 -10.40 -0.33 -4.02
N ALA A 125 -11.47 -1.12 -3.90
CA ALA A 125 -12.82 -0.67 -4.24
C ALA A 125 -13.29 0.49 -3.35
N GLN A 126 -12.94 0.48 -2.06
CA GLN A 126 -13.38 1.52 -1.11
C GLN A 126 -12.61 2.85 -1.24
N CYS A 127 -11.32 2.81 -1.57
CA CYS A 127 -10.54 4.02 -1.90
C CYS A 127 -11.00 4.68 -3.21
N SER A 128 -11.59 3.92 -4.13
CA SER A 128 -12.14 4.44 -5.40
C SER A 128 -13.54 5.06 -5.26
N LEU A 129 -14.20 4.87 -4.10
CA LEU A 129 -15.57 5.31 -3.83
C LEU A 129 -15.66 6.51 -2.87
N LEU A 130 -14.53 7.08 -2.44
CA LEU A 130 -14.54 8.36 -1.74
C LEU A 130 -14.76 9.48 -2.77
N PRO A 131 -15.85 10.26 -2.69
CA PRO A 131 -15.99 11.42 -3.55
C PRO A 131 -14.82 12.36 -3.24
N ALA A 132 -14.09 12.76 -4.28
CA ALA A 132 -13.11 13.83 -4.19
C ALA A 132 -13.80 15.00 -3.47
N ALA A 133 -13.33 15.34 -2.28
CA ALA A 133 -13.87 16.46 -1.52
C ALA A 133 -13.77 17.69 -2.41
N SER A 134 -14.92 18.11 -2.94
CA SER A 134 -15.06 19.32 -3.72
C SER A 134 -14.65 20.49 -2.84
N GLY A 135 -13.56 21.16 -3.23
CA GLY A 135 -13.20 22.45 -2.69
C GLY A 135 -14.35 23.43 -2.87
N GLY A 136 -14.81 24.00 -1.76
CA GLY A 136 -15.83 25.03 -1.75
C GLY A 136 -16.04 25.57 -0.35
N GLY A 137 -15.73 26.85 -0.15
CA GLY A 137 -16.39 27.69 0.87
C GLY A 137 -15.52 28.41 1.89
N SER A 138 -14.86 29.48 1.45
CA SER A 138 -14.78 30.83 2.03
C SER A 138 -14.87 31.07 3.56
N SER A 139 -13.85 31.75 4.11
CA SER A 139 -13.90 32.93 5.03
C SER A 139 -12.44 33.23 5.42
N SER A 140 -11.93 34.43 5.71
CA SER A 140 -12.46 35.75 6.01
C SER A 140 -11.23 36.69 6.07
N SER A 141 -11.43 37.97 5.71
CA SER A 141 -10.56 39.15 5.87
C SER A 141 -9.62 39.10 7.09
N LEU A 142 -8.30 39.25 6.91
CA LEU A 142 -7.56 40.53 6.89
C LEU A 142 -7.99 41.51 7.99
N LEU A 143 -7.19 41.48 9.05
CA LEU A 143 -6.67 42.63 9.82
C LEU A 143 -7.14 44.00 9.31
N ASP A 144 -8.10 44.61 10.00
CA ASP A 144 -8.19 46.06 10.18
C ASP A 144 -8.98 46.35 11.47
N ASP A 145 -8.67 47.48 12.09
CA ASP A 145 -9.29 48.08 13.29
C ASP A 145 -8.79 47.65 14.67
N LEU A 146 -7.53 48.02 14.94
CA LEU A 146 -7.11 48.52 16.26
C LEU A 146 -6.48 49.92 16.09
N ALA A 147 -7.31 50.93 15.78
CA ALA A 147 -6.92 52.35 15.79
C ALA A 147 -8.15 53.29 15.83
N LEU A 148 -8.88 53.35 16.95
CA LEU A 148 -9.21 54.55 17.76
C LEU A 148 -10.21 54.18 18.86
#